data_AF-A0A7S1J0S5-F1
#
_entry.id   AF-A0A7S1J0S5-F1
#
_cell.length_a   1.000
_cell.length_b   1.000
_cell.length_c   1.000
_cell.angle_alpha   90.00
_cell.angle_beta   90.00
_cell.angle_gamma   90.00
#
_symmetry.space_group_name_H-M   'P 1'
#
loop_
_entity.id
_entity.type
_entity.pdbx_description
1 polymer ?
#
loop_
_entity_poly.entity_id
_entity_poly.type
_entity_poly.pdbx_seq_one_letter_code
_entity_poly.pdbx_strand_id
1 'polypeptide(L)'
;GHVALWRGLPATLWRDVPFSMVYWLGYETCKLRLAPDVQKAAPLWVSFISGALAGSAASLLTQPFDVAKTRLQTSMLTTDPSAARTQASPSTWEVLHSIRRQEGVMGWYAGWQPRVIRITPACAIMITSYELLKRWWAV
;
A
#
# COMPACT_ATOMS: atom_id res chain seq x y z
N GLY A 1 1.94 31.00 -1.57
CA GLY A 1 2.57 30.89 -2.89
C GLY A 1 2.34 29.52 -3.49
N HIS A 2 2.15 29.42 -4.81
CA HIS A 2 1.73 28.19 -5.52
C HIS A 2 2.61 26.95 -5.27
N VAL A 3 3.88 27.11 -4.87
CA VAL A 3 4.79 26.00 -4.53
C VAL A 3 4.38 25.27 -3.24
N ALA A 4 3.65 25.94 -2.33
CA ALA A 4 3.17 25.30 -1.10
C ALA A 4 2.17 24.16 -1.36
N LEU A 5 1.45 24.19 -2.50
CA LEU A 5 0.53 23.12 -2.91
C LEU A 5 1.24 21.79 -3.20
N TRP A 6 2.52 21.84 -3.54
CA TRP A 6 3.34 20.67 -3.88
C TRP A 6 4.13 20.13 -2.69
N ARG A 7 4.05 20.79 -1.53
CA ARG A 7 4.68 20.31 -0.29
C ARG A 7 3.97 19.04 0.16
N GLY A 8 4.67 17.91 0.06
CA GLY A 8 4.15 16.59 0.43
C GLY A 8 3.94 15.64 -0.74
N LEU A 9 3.95 16.14 -1.99
CA LEU A 9 3.86 15.28 -3.18
C LEU A 9 4.91 14.14 -3.17
N PRO A 10 6.19 14.38 -2.85
CA PRO A 10 7.20 13.30 -2.84
C PRO A 10 6.88 12.22 -1.80
N ALA A 11 6.38 12.59 -0.62
CA ALA A 11 6.03 11.65 0.45
C ALA A 11 4.78 10.81 0.12
N THR A 12 3.88 11.38 -0.67
CA THR A 12 2.70 10.68 -1.21
C THR A 12 3.12 9.71 -2.31
N LEU A 13 3.91 10.18 -3.28
CA LEU A 13 4.44 9.35 -4.36
C LEU A 13 5.25 8.17 -3.83
N TRP A 14 6.06 8.38 -2.79
CA TRP A 14 6.84 7.29 -2.21
C TRP A 14 5.98 6.19 -1.56
N ARG A 15 4.74 6.51 -1.16
CA ARG A 15 3.78 5.54 -0.63
C ARG A 15 2.99 4.89 -1.76
N ASP A 16 2.48 5.70 -2.69
CA ASP A 16 1.57 5.24 -3.73
C ASP A 16 2.28 4.43 -4.81
N VAL A 17 3.48 4.81 -5.23
CA VAL A 17 4.19 4.12 -6.32
C VAL A 17 4.51 2.67 -5.96
N PRO A 18 5.16 2.36 -4.81
CA PRO A 18 5.44 0.97 -4.46
C PRO A 18 4.17 0.14 -4.28
N PHE A 19 3.13 0.72 -3.69
CA PHE A 19 1.84 0.06 -3.54
C PHE A 19 1.23 -0.29 -4.91
N SER A 20 1.15 0.68 -5.82
CA SER A 20 0.63 0.48 -7.16
C SER A 20 1.43 -0.53 -7.97
N MET A 21 2.76 -0.52 -7.86
CA MET A 21 3.63 -1.50 -8.53
C MET A 21 3.29 -2.93 -8.09
N VAL A 22 3.28 -3.18 -6.78
CA VAL A 22 3.01 -4.52 -6.24
C VAL A 22 1.58 -4.96 -6.56
N TYR A 23 0.63 -4.02 -6.49
CA TYR A 23 -0.76 -4.27 -6.82
C TYR A 23 -0.95 -4.70 -8.29
N TRP A 24 -0.42 -3.93 -9.25
CA TRP A 24 -0.58 -4.25 -10.67
C TRP A 24 0.16 -5.53 -11.06
N LEU A 25 1.38 -5.74 -10.56
CA LEU A 25 2.12 -6.99 -10.79
C LEU A 25 1.38 -8.19 -10.21
N GLY A 26 0.85 -8.07 -9.00
CA GLY A 26 0.05 -9.12 -8.37
C GLY A 26 -1.23 -9.43 -9.15
N TYR A 27 -1.91 -8.38 -9.62
CA TYR A 27 -3.14 -8.51 -10.42
C TYR A 27 -2.86 -9.22 -11.74
N GLU A 28 -1.86 -8.76 -12.51
CA GLU A 28 -1.51 -9.36 -13.80
C GLU A 28 -1.05 -10.81 -13.64
N THR A 29 -0.21 -11.10 -12.65
CA THR A 29 0.24 -12.47 -12.38
C THR A 29 -0.94 -13.38 -12.03
N CYS A 30 -1.88 -12.91 -11.21
CA CYS A 30 -3.08 -13.68 -10.87
C CYS A 30 -4.00 -13.86 -12.09
N LYS A 31 -4.20 -12.81 -12.87
CA LYS A 31 -5.04 -12.84 -14.07
C LYS A 31 -4.48 -13.81 -15.13
N LEU A 32 -3.18 -13.77 -15.39
CA LEU A 32 -2.50 -14.66 -16.33
C LEU A 32 -2.58 -16.13 -15.91
N ARG A 33 -2.52 -16.41 -14.60
CA ARG A 33 -2.66 -17.78 -14.08
C ARG A 33 -4.08 -18.31 -14.13
N LEU A 34 -5.08 -17.46 -13.85
CA LEU A 34 -6.48 -17.89 -13.78
C LEU A 34 -7.19 -17.87 -15.14
N ALA A 35 -6.74 -17.04 -16.09
CA ALA A 35 -7.35 -16.90 -17.40
C ALA A 35 -6.28 -16.67 -18.49
N PRO A 36 -5.43 -17.67 -18.79
CA PRO A 36 -4.33 -17.53 -19.76
C PRO A 36 -4.84 -17.25 -21.19
N ASP A 37 -6.00 -17.79 -21.57
CA ASP A 37 -6.56 -17.69 -22.92
C ASP A 37 -7.40 -16.42 -23.19
N VAL A 38 -7.65 -15.59 -22.18
CA VAL A 38 -8.61 -14.49 -22.31
C VAL A 38 -7.90 -13.16 -22.58
N GLN A 39 -7.41 -12.99 -23.81
CA GLN A 39 -6.78 -11.74 -24.27
C GLN A 39 -7.75 -10.53 -24.33
N LYS A 40 -9.08 -10.73 -24.27
CA LYS A 40 -10.06 -9.64 -24.45
C LYS A 40 -10.87 -9.26 -23.22
N ALA A 41 -11.25 -10.19 -22.32
CA ALA A 41 -12.04 -9.86 -21.12
C ALA A 41 -12.10 -11.00 -20.08
N ALA A 42 -11.17 -11.05 -19.11
CA ALA A 42 -11.22 -12.04 -18.03
C ALA A 42 -12.56 -11.94 -17.26
N PRO A 43 -13.26 -13.05 -16.95
CA PRO A 43 -14.55 -13.04 -16.25
C PRO A 43 -14.54 -12.14 -15.01
N LEU A 44 -15.66 -11.47 -14.69
CA LEU A 44 -15.71 -10.52 -13.56
C LEU A 44 -15.27 -11.15 -12.23
N TRP A 45 -15.57 -12.43 -12.01
CA TRP A 45 -15.13 -13.16 -10.82
C TRP A 45 -13.60 -13.35 -10.77
N VAL A 46 -12.93 -13.54 -11.92
CA VAL A 46 -11.46 -13.61 -12.00
C VAL A 46 -10.87 -12.26 -11.63
N SER A 47 -11.42 -11.17 -12.17
CA SER A 47 -10.99 -9.81 -11.85
C SER A 47 -11.20 -9.47 -10.37
N PHE A 48 -12.32 -9.92 -9.79
CA PHE A 48 -12.60 -9.73 -8.37
C PHE A 48 -11.59 -10.47 -7.47
N ILE A 49 -11.36 -11.77 -7.71
CA ILE A 49 -10.44 -12.58 -6.89
C ILE A 49 -9.00 -12.12 -7.07
N SER A 50 -8.57 -11.85 -8.32
CA SER A 50 -7.22 -11.34 -8.58
C SER A 50 -6.99 -9.97 -7.97
N GLY A 51 -7.99 -9.07 -8.03
CA GLY A 51 -7.94 -7.77 -7.36
C GLY A 51 -7.88 -7.88 -5.84
N ALA A 52 -8.62 -8.82 -5.25
CA ALA A 52 -8.60 -9.11 -3.82
C ALA A 52 -7.24 -9.66 -3.36
N LEU A 53 -6.70 -10.66 -4.05
CA LEU A 53 -5.40 -11.27 -3.73
C LEU A 53 -4.26 -10.29 -3.92
N ALA A 54 -4.26 -9.54 -5.03
CA ALA A 54 -3.27 -8.51 -5.30
C ALA A 54 -3.31 -7.40 -4.23
N GLY A 55 -4.49 -6.90 -3.87
CA GLY A 55 -4.66 -5.90 -2.82
C GLY A 55 -4.17 -6.41 -1.46
N SER A 56 -4.49 -7.66 -1.12
CA SER A 56 -4.04 -8.30 0.13
C SER A 56 -2.52 -8.43 0.17
N ALA A 57 -1.91 -8.99 -0.88
CA ALA A 57 -0.46 -9.17 -0.97
C ALA A 57 0.29 -7.83 -0.95
N ALA A 58 -0.19 -6.83 -1.72
CA ALA A 58 0.38 -5.48 -1.72
C ALA A 58 0.30 -4.85 -0.34
N SER A 59 -0.83 -5.01 0.37
CA SER A 59 -1.01 -4.45 1.71
C SER A 59 -0.06 -5.09 2.75
N LEU A 60 0.16 -6.41 2.68
CA LEU A 60 1.09 -7.11 3.58
C LEU A 60 2.54 -6.75 3.29
N LEU A 61 2.93 -6.63 2.02
CA LEU A 61 4.30 -6.28 1.65
C LEU A 61 4.65 -4.83 2.03
N THR A 62 3.68 -3.93 1.95
CA THR A 62 3.85 -2.51 2.32
C THR A 62 3.63 -2.24 3.82
N GLN A 63 3.09 -3.21 4.59
CA GLN A 63 2.86 -3.10 6.03
C GLN A 63 4.07 -2.63 6.86
N PRO A 64 5.28 -3.22 6.75
CA PRO A 64 6.42 -2.79 7.56
C PRO A 64 6.76 -1.31 7.35
N PHE A 65 6.66 -0.82 6.11
CA PHE A 65 6.95 0.57 5.78
C PHE A 65 5.92 1.53 6.38
N ASP A 66 4.65 1.14 6.40
CA ASP A 66 3.60 1.96 7.01
C ASP A 66 3.69 1.97 8.55
N VAL A 67 4.13 0.87 9.17
CA VAL A 67 4.44 0.86 10.62
C VAL A 67 5.61 1.81 10.91
N ALA A 68 6.70 1.74 10.14
CA ALA A 68 7.82 2.64 10.34
C ALA A 68 7.42 4.11 10.18
N LYS A 69 6.60 4.42 9.17
CA LYS A 69 6.09 5.77 8.92
C LYS A 69 5.19 6.28 10.04
N THR A 70 4.24 5.45 10.51
CA THR A 70 3.35 5.86 11.61
C THR A 70 4.13 6.09 12.90
N ARG A 71 5.12 5.25 13.21
CA ARG A 71 6.01 5.44 14.38
C ARG A 71 6.80 6.75 14.29
N LEU A 72 7.40 7.04 13.14
CA LEU A 72 8.08 8.32 12.89
C LEU A 72 7.16 9.53 13.08
N GLN A 73 5.93 9.45 12.55
CA GLN A 73 4.94 10.51 12.71
C GLN A 73 4.50 10.68 14.17
N THR A 74 4.30 9.58 14.91
CA THR A 74 3.95 9.66 16.33
C THR A 74 5.08 10.22 17.19
N SER A 75 6.34 9.89 16.90
CA SER A 75 7.49 10.45 17.63
C SER A 75 7.69 11.94 17.36
N MET A 76 7.40 12.40 16.14
CA MET A 76 7.44 13.82 15.80
C MET A 76 6.35 14.63 16.54
N LEU A 77 5.17 14.03 16.77
CA LEU A 77 4.06 14.68 17.48
C LEU A 77 4.31 14.82 18.98
N THR A 78 5.07 13.92 19.59
CA THR A 78 5.37 13.93 21.03
C THR A 78 6.66 14.66 21.40
N THR A 79 7.48 15.05 20.41
CA THR A 79 8.73 15.77 20.66
C THR A 79 8.45 17.26 20.87
N ASP A 80 8.89 17.80 22.00
CA ASP A 80 8.80 19.23 22.30
C ASP A 80 9.41 20.08 21.16
N PRO A 81 8.76 21.18 20.70
CA PRO A 81 9.27 22.04 19.61
C PRO A 81 10.67 22.63 19.86
N SER A 82 11.09 22.64 21.12
CA SER A 82 12.41 23.06 21.61
C SER A 82 13.50 22.02 21.35
N ALA A 83 13.17 20.72 21.48
CA ALA A 83 14.08 19.59 21.29
C ALA A 83 14.12 19.08 19.83
N ALA A 84 13.08 19.35 19.05
CA ALA A 84 12.98 18.99 17.64
C ALA A 84 14.06 19.67 16.75
N ARG A 85 14.69 20.75 17.23
CA ARG A 85 15.72 21.51 16.48
C ARG A 85 17.10 20.86 16.49
N THR A 86 17.37 19.93 17.42
CA THR A 86 18.70 19.33 17.62
C THR A 86 18.76 17.84 17.31
N GLN A 87 17.64 17.15 17.16
CA GLN A 87 17.63 15.72 16.82
C GLN A 87 17.43 15.52 15.31
N ALA A 88 18.43 14.91 14.66
CA ALA A 88 18.26 14.37 13.32
C ALA A 88 17.08 13.39 13.33
N SER A 89 16.15 13.55 12.38
CA SER A 89 15.05 12.60 12.24
C SER A 89 15.62 11.20 12.00
N PRO A 90 15.27 10.20 12.83
CA PRO A 90 15.83 8.87 12.69
C PRO A 90 15.45 8.29 11.32
N SER A 91 16.39 7.55 10.72
CA SER A 91 16.16 6.93 9.41
C SER A 91 15.05 5.88 9.52
N THR A 92 14.27 5.67 8.45
CA THR A 92 13.24 4.62 8.39
C THR A 92 13.80 3.25 8.76
N TRP A 93 15.07 2.99 8.39
CA TRP A 93 15.76 1.76 8.73
C TRP A 93 16.05 1.62 10.23
N GLU A 94 16.42 2.71 10.89
CA GLU A 94 16.69 2.73 12.33
C GLU A 94 15.41 2.45 13.11
N VAL A 95 14.28 3.00 12.67
CA VAL A 95 12.96 2.73 13.26
C VAL A 95 12.55 1.28 13.04
N LEU A 96 12.73 0.72 11.84
CA LEU A 96 12.44 -0.70 11.60
C LEU A 96 13.30 -1.62 12.48
N HIS A 97 14.59 -1.29 12.64
CA HIS A 97 15.51 -2.05 13.47
C HIS A 97 15.19 -1.93 14.96
N SER A 98 14.79 -0.74 15.44
CA SER A 98 14.37 -0.53 16.83
C SER A 98 13.08 -1.30 17.15
N ILE A 99 12.10 -1.31 16.25
CA ILE A 99 10.87 -2.12 16.39
C ILE A 99 11.23 -3.60 16.48
N ARG A 100 12.12 -4.09 15.61
CA ARG A 100 12.55 -5.51 15.64
C ARG A 100 13.20 -5.87 16.97
N ARG A 101 13.95 -4.96 17.60
CA ARG A 101 14.58 -5.20 18.90
C ARG A 101 13.59 -5.16 20.08
N GLN A 102 12.57 -4.30 20.02
CA GLN A 102 11.63 -4.08 21.13
C GLN A 102 10.42 -5.02 21.08
N GLU A 103 9.83 -5.21 19.90
CA GLU A 103 8.57 -5.93 19.68
C GLU A 103 8.74 -7.20 18.84
N GLY A 104 9.96 -7.46 18.36
CA GLY A 104 10.25 -8.57 17.45
C GLY A 104 9.75 -8.33 16.03
N VAL A 105 9.80 -9.37 15.21
CA VAL A 105 9.36 -9.33 13.79
C VAL A 105 7.86 -9.15 13.64
N MET A 106 7.07 -9.51 14.65
CA MET A 106 5.62 -9.29 14.65
C MET A 106 5.26 -7.80 14.77
N GLY A 107 6.13 -6.99 15.37
CA GLY A 107 5.97 -5.53 15.43
C GLY A 107 5.89 -4.89 14.04
N TRP A 108 6.57 -5.45 13.03
CA TRP A 108 6.50 -4.97 11.64
C TRP A 108 5.13 -5.16 11.00
N TYR A 109 4.34 -6.10 11.50
CA TYR A 109 3.00 -6.41 10.99
C TYR A 109 1.90 -5.97 11.96
N ALA A 110 2.21 -5.16 12.98
CA ALA A 110 1.20 -4.63 13.89
C ALA A 110 0.06 -3.93 13.11
N GLY A 111 -1.19 -4.34 13.35
CA GLY A 111 -2.37 -3.78 12.66
C GLY A 111 -2.61 -4.28 11.23
N TRP A 112 -2.02 -5.39 10.80
CA TRP A 112 -2.24 -5.93 9.45
C TRP A 112 -3.69 -6.37 9.18
N GLN A 113 -4.38 -6.93 10.18
CA GLN A 113 -5.75 -7.44 10.04
C GLN A 113 -6.76 -6.34 9.61
N PRO A 114 -6.93 -5.23 10.35
CA PRO A 114 -7.86 -4.18 9.95
C PRO A 114 -7.49 -3.56 8.59
N ARG A 115 -6.20 -3.53 8.25
CA ARG A 115 -5.75 -3.04 6.95
C ARG A 115 -6.20 -3.94 5.81
N VAL A 116 -5.95 -5.24 5.89
CA VAL A 116 -6.34 -6.21 4.85
C VAL A 116 -7.87 -6.19 4.68
N ILE A 117 -8.61 -6.25 5.80
CA ILE A 117 -10.09 -6.22 5.79
C ILE A 117 -10.63 -5.00 5.04
N ARG A 118 -9.96 -3.85 5.13
CA ARG A 118 -10.36 -2.63 4.42
C ARG A 118 -9.90 -2.60 2.95
N ILE A 119 -8.65 -2.96 2.68
CA ILE A 119 -8.02 -2.79 1.35
C ILE A 119 -8.51 -3.85 0.36
N THR A 120 -8.64 -5.10 0.80
CA THR A 120 -9.03 -6.23 -0.05
C THR A 120 -10.37 -5.99 -0.76
N PRO A 121 -11.49 -5.65 -0.09
CA PRO A 121 -12.75 -5.39 -0.77
C PRO A 121 -12.68 -4.14 -1.65
N ALA A 122 -11.98 -3.09 -1.22
CA ALA A 122 -11.83 -1.87 -2.02
C ALA A 122 -11.12 -2.16 -3.35
N CYS A 123 -10.01 -2.89 -3.33
CA CYS A 123 -9.26 -3.29 -4.51
C CYS A 123 -10.04 -4.25 -5.42
N ALA A 124 -10.80 -5.20 -4.83
CA ALA A 124 -11.62 -6.14 -5.58
C ALA A 124 -12.73 -5.44 -6.35
N ILE A 125 -13.45 -4.53 -5.68
CA ILE A 125 -14.51 -3.72 -6.30
C ILE A 125 -13.93 -2.80 -7.37
N MET A 126 -12.82 -2.11 -7.08
CA MET A 126 -12.18 -1.19 -8.01
C MET A 126 -11.83 -1.85 -9.36
N ILE A 127 -11.15 -3.01 -9.32
CA ILE A 127 -10.76 -3.72 -10.55
C ILE A 127 -11.97 -4.32 -11.26
N THR A 128 -12.94 -4.84 -10.51
CA THR A 128 -14.18 -5.37 -11.11
C THR A 128 -14.94 -4.27 -11.84
N SER A 129 -15.07 -3.09 -11.24
CA SER A 129 -15.67 -1.91 -11.87
C SER A 129 -14.89 -1.45 -13.10
N TYR A 130 -13.55 -1.41 -13.01
CA TYR A 130 -12.70 -1.05 -14.14
C TYR A 130 -12.89 -2.00 -15.33
N GLU A 131 -12.87 -3.31 -15.11
CA GLU A 131 -13.07 -4.30 -16.18
C GLU A 131 -14.51 -4.28 -16.73
N LEU A 132 -15.52 -4.02 -15.89
CA LEU A 132 -16.90 -3.85 -16.32
C LEU A 132 -17.07 -2.64 -17.24
N LEU A 133 -16.54 -1.48 -16.84
CA LEU A 133 -16.59 -0.26 -17.66
C LEU A 133 -15.80 -0.44 -18.96
N LYS A 134 -14.63 -1.08 -18.89
CA LYS A 134 -13.81 -1.38 -20.08
C LYS A 134 -14.54 -2.28 -21.06
N ARG A 135 -15.28 -3.29 -20.58
CA ARG A 135 -16.14 -4.13 -21.42
C ARG A 135 -17.27 -3.33 -22.04
N TRP A 136 -17.89 -2.41 -21.29
CA TRP A 136 -18.99 -1.58 -21.79
C TRP A 136 -18.54 -0.60 -22.89
N TRP A 137 -17.35 -0.02 -22.75
CA TRP A 137 -16.76 0.89 -23.75
C TRP A 137 -16.11 0.19 -24.94
N ALA A 138 -15.82 -1.10 -24.85
CA ALA A 138 -15.24 -1.89 -25.94
C ALA A 138 -16.28 -2.55 -26.86
N VAL A 139 -17.58 -2.30 -26.60
CA VAL A 139 -18.73 -2.63 -27.45
C VAL A 139 -19.09 -1.41 -28.28
#